data_AF-A0A838DZ02-F1
#
_entry.id   AF-A0A838DZ02-F1
#
_cell.length_a   1.000
_cell.length_b   1.000
_cell.length_c   1.000
_cell.angle_alpha   90.00
_cell.angle_beta   90.00
_cell.angle_gamma   90.00
#
_symmetry.space_group_name_H-M   'P 1'
#
loop_
_entity.id
_entity.type
_entity.pdbx_description
1 polymer ?
#
loop_
_entity_poly.entity_id
_entity_poly.type
_entity_poly.pdbx_seq_one_letter_code
_entity_poly.pdbx_strand_id
1 'polypeptide(L)'
;MTAEQLLQELETFPHATRIRRMVELGRAATHDPEIAATLVTLEKGDFYARYLALHSCFGSYDGAHVLRALADPSRIIRGLAIRLAPLACSEEQLRQALALVPRDGRRSLLWKLQHHGSHALIDEFLEQLAETNDPQLRQLLPLGSATLVQRYIARLQPTLTLVDWRRLARHHPTLASTLLQARAESTSSLDLQLLAFANGILPILAYTQPDHALLLVETLMYSVPLNRLDLQLLILQRPEQVADLALRGMDLDDVDFSCVAHRLDNERLFALRETHLATLGYYGVEAWLGRMQPERRALVYAVFAPGWRDEHGCIPAEFVALLPRTVREQEGRRHLALSALATHPEKRLPYAAFLVWEEARRVLDAFLHDPSQGIRTLALCTLIQAVRYERDRLPEALAIVRAHMHEPDPVYGAMIDSLAELPRGIWRREHLGDLEQIMQGAINAFDASSSTIGMLLH
;
A
#
# COMPACT_ATOMS: atom_id res chain seq x y z
N MET A 1 -46.96 -29.52 -9.21
CA MET A 1 -45.63 -30.00 -9.68
C MET A 1 -45.00 -30.78 -8.54
N THR A 2 -44.49 -31.99 -8.77
CA THR A 2 -43.86 -32.79 -7.69
C THR A 2 -42.41 -32.36 -7.44
N ALA A 3 -41.85 -32.73 -6.28
CA ALA A 3 -40.45 -32.43 -5.94
C ALA A 3 -39.45 -33.06 -6.93
N GLU A 4 -39.72 -34.27 -7.41
CA GLU A 4 -38.90 -34.96 -8.41
C GLU A 4 -38.93 -34.27 -9.77
N GLN A 5 -40.12 -33.82 -10.21
CA GLN A 5 -40.27 -33.05 -11.45
C GLN A 5 -39.51 -31.73 -11.39
N LEU A 6 -39.56 -31.04 -10.24
CA LEU A 6 -38.82 -29.81 -10.04
C LEU A 6 -37.30 -30.04 -10.05
N LEU A 7 -36.81 -31.12 -9.43
CA LEU A 7 -35.38 -31.43 -9.47
C LEU A 7 -34.91 -31.71 -10.91
N GLN A 8 -35.68 -32.49 -11.67
CA GLN A 8 -35.39 -32.75 -13.09
C GLN A 8 -35.39 -31.47 -13.93
N GLU A 9 -36.36 -30.56 -13.72
CA GLU A 9 -36.37 -29.25 -14.38
C GLU A 9 -35.08 -28.48 -14.07
N LEU A 10 -34.72 -28.39 -12.79
CA LEU A 10 -33.56 -27.61 -12.34
C LEU A 10 -32.24 -28.19 -12.88
N GLU A 11 -32.10 -29.50 -13.01
CA GLU A 11 -30.90 -30.13 -13.57
C GLU A 11 -30.58 -29.69 -15.00
N THR A 12 -31.58 -29.27 -15.77
CA THR A 12 -31.38 -28.72 -17.12
C THR A 12 -30.79 -27.30 -17.12
N PHE A 13 -30.80 -26.61 -15.97
CA PHE A 13 -30.40 -25.21 -15.87
C PHE A 13 -28.96 -25.00 -15.36
N PRO A 14 -28.25 -23.97 -15.87
CA PRO A 14 -27.03 -23.47 -15.25
C PRO A 14 -27.28 -23.02 -13.81
N HIS A 15 -26.23 -23.07 -12.96
CA HIS A 15 -26.35 -22.79 -11.52
C HIS A 15 -27.06 -21.47 -11.19
N ALA A 16 -26.69 -20.36 -11.83
CA ALA A 16 -27.30 -19.05 -11.57
C ALA A 16 -28.79 -19.00 -11.93
N THR A 17 -29.23 -19.78 -12.91
CA THR A 17 -30.64 -19.87 -13.32
C THR A 17 -31.42 -20.75 -12.35
N ARG A 18 -30.84 -21.87 -11.89
CA ARG A 18 -31.43 -22.71 -10.82
C ARG A 18 -31.72 -21.91 -9.57
N ILE A 19 -30.74 -21.12 -9.09
CA ILE A 19 -30.92 -20.34 -7.86
C ILE A 19 -32.01 -19.30 -8.04
N ARG A 20 -32.03 -18.56 -9.16
CA ARG A 20 -33.11 -17.60 -9.46
C ARG A 20 -34.48 -18.26 -9.46
N ARG A 21 -34.59 -19.43 -10.09
CA ARG A 21 -35.82 -20.22 -10.11
C ARG A 21 -36.29 -20.60 -8.70
N MET A 22 -35.37 -21.03 -7.82
CA MET A 22 -35.71 -21.32 -6.43
C MET A 22 -36.20 -20.08 -5.66
N VAL A 23 -35.59 -18.92 -5.88
CA VAL A 23 -36.04 -17.65 -5.27
C VAL A 23 -37.45 -17.29 -5.74
N GLU A 24 -37.75 -17.44 -7.02
CA GLU A 24 -39.09 -17.20 -7.57
C GLU A 24 -40.13 -18.15 -6.98
N LEU A 25 -39.81 -19.45 -6.89
CA LEU A 25 -40.67 -20.44 -6.26
C LEU A 25 -40.90 -20.13 -4.78
N GLY A 26 -39.88 -19.63 -4.08
CA GLY A 26 -40.02 -19.14 -2.71
C GLY A 26 -41.02 -17.99 -2.59
N ARG A 27 -40.96 -17.00 -3.50
CA ARG A 27 -41.95 -15.91 -3.52
C ARG A 27 -43.35 -16.45 -3.79
N ALA A 28 -43.50 -17.37 -4.75
CA ALA A 28 -44.79 -17.95 -5.09
C ALA A 28 -45.40 -18.78 -3.94
N ALA A 29 -44.56 -19.51 -3.19
CA ALA A 29 -44.98 -20.34 -2.06
C ALA A 29 -45.69 -19.57 -0.93
N THR A 30 -45.53 -18.24 -0.86
CA THR A 30 -46.26 -17.42 0.13
C THR A 30 -47.76 -17.32 -0.18
N HIS A 31 -48.17 -17.57 -1.43
CA HIS A 31 -49.56 -17.51 -1.89
C HIS A 31 -50.06 -18.85 -2.46
N ASP A 32 -49.16 -19.79 -2.75
CA ASP A 32 -49.47 -21.10 -3.33
C ASP A 32 -49.07 -22.25 -2.37
N PRO A 33 -50.04 -22.94 -1.75
CA PRO A 33 -49.78 -24.02 -0.81
C PRO A 33 -49.21 -25.28 -1.46
N GLU A 34 -49.43 -25.52 -2.76
CA GLU A 34 -48.87 -26.68 -3.46
C GLU A 34 -47.35 -26.51 -3.66
N ILE A 35 -46.93 -25.29 -4.02
CA ILE A 35 -45.51 -24.95 -4.12
C ILE A 35 -44.85 -25.03 -2.74
N ALA A 36 -45.52 -24.51 -1.69
CA ALA A 36 -45.02 -24.62 -0.33
C ALA A 36 -44.84 -26.08 0.11
N ALA A 37 -45.81 -26.95 -0.16
CA ALA A 37 -45.71 -28.38 0.12
C ALA A 37 -44.53 -29.04 -0.61
N THR A 38 -44.31 -28.66 -1.87
CA THR A 38 -43.18 -29.15 -2.69
C THR A 38 -41.83 -28.76 -2.08
N LEU A 39 -41.69 -27.51 -1.62
CA LEU A 39 -40.46 -27.04 -0.95
C LEU A 39 -40.21 -27.76 0.38
N VAL A 40 -41.27 -28.05 1.15
CA VAL A 40 -41.18 -28.85 2.39
C VAL A 40 -40.74 -30.29 2.09
N THR A 41 -41.15 -30.87 0.97
CA THR A 41 -40.64 -32.18 0.54
C THR A 41 -39.14 -32.11 0.21
N LEU A 42 -38.69 -31.07 -0.50
CA LEU A 42 -37.27 -30.89 -0.82
C LEU A 42 -36.40 -30.68 0.43
N GLU A 43 -36.91 -29.98 1.44
CA GLU A 43 -36.23 -29.80 2.74
C GLU A 43 -35.91 -31.13 3.44
N LYS A 44 -36.66 -32.21 3.16
CA LYS A 44 -36.45 -33.54 3.75
C LYS A 44 -35.63 -34.48 2.85
N GLY A 45 -35.19 -33.98 1.69
CA GLY A 45 -34.48 -34.77 0.69
C GLY A 45 -32.99 -34.95 0.97
N ASP A 46 -32.26 -35.31 -0.08
CA ASP A 46 -30.81 -35.41 -0.05
C ASP A 46 -30.12 -34.03 0.09
N PHE A 47 -28.78 -34.00 0.13
CA PHE A 47 -28.05 -32.75 0.27
C PHE A 47 -28.44 -31.70 -0.78
N TYR A 48 -28.62 -32.11 -2.04
CA TYR A 48 -28.89 -31.20 -3.14
C TYR A 48 -30.31 -30.60 -3.05
N ALA A 49 -31.31 -31.45 -2.76
CA ALA A 49 -32.68 -31.02 -2.54
C ALA A 49 -32.78 -30.03 -1.37
N ARG A 50 -32.16 -30.32 -0.22
CA ARG A 50 -32.15 -29.42 0.94
C ARG A 50 -31.45 -28.10 0.65
N TYR A 51 -30.33 -28.15 -0.06
CA TYR A 51 -29.59 -26.96 -0.46
C TYR A 51 -30.43 -26.04 -1.37
N LEU A 52 -31.14 -26.60 -2.35
CA LEU A 52 -32.03 -25.85 -3.22
C LEU A 52 -33.25 -25.31 -2.46
N ALA A 53 -33.86 -26.12 -1.59
CA ALA A 53 -34.98 -25.69 -0.76
C ALA A 53 -34.59 -24.49 0.11
N LEU A 54 -33.38 -24.46 0.68
CA LEU A 54 -32.93 -23.32 1.46
C LEU A 54 -32.77 -22.04 0.61
N HIS A 55 -32.38 -22.15 -0.66
CA HIS A 55 -32.30 -20.99 -1.55
C HIS A 55 -33.66 -20.34 -1.82
N SER A 56 -34.77 -21.08 -1.74
CA SER A 56 -36.10 -20.48 -1.86
C SER A 56 -36.40 -19.48 -0.73
N CYS A 57 -35.72 -19.59 0.42
CA CYS A 57 -35.90 -18.68 1.55
C CYS A 57 -35.46 -17.25 1.25
N PHE A 58 -34.62 -17.00 0.23
CA PHE A 58 -34.36 -15.62 -0.24
C PHE A 58 -35.61 -14.95 -0.84
N GLY A 59 -36.58 -15.74 -1.30
CA GLY A 59 -37.83 -15.25 -1.86
C GLY A 59 -38.99 -15.28 -0.86
N SER A 60 -39.12 -16.36 -0.10
CA SER A 60 -40.22 -16.55 0.85
C SER A 60 -40.02 -15.84 2.19
N TYR A 61 -38.77 -15.53 2.56
CA TYR A 61 -38.41 -15.08 3.91
C TYR A 61 -38.89 -16.04 5.02
N ASP A 62 -38.90 -17.35 4.73
CA ASP A 62 -39.28 -18.38 5.71
C ASP A 62 -38.18 -18.57 6.77
N GLY A 63 -38.26 -17.76 7.84
CA GLY A 63 -37.35 -17.87 8.98
C GLY A 63 -37.41 -19.21 9.72
N ALA A 64 -38.53 -19.94 9.66
CA ALA A 64 -38.64 -21.23 10.34
C ALA A 64 -37.83 -22.32 9.63
N HIS A 65 -37.83 -22.31 8.29
CA HIS A 65 -36.95 -23.19 7.49
C HIS A 65 -35.48 -22.82 7.70
N VAL A 66 -35.15 -21.53 7.68
CA VAL A 66 -33.77 -21.08 7.95
C VAL A 66 -33.30 -21.57 9.32
N LEU A 67 -34.13 -21.47 10.36
CA LEU A 67 -33.83 -21.96 11.70
C LEU A 67 -33.48 -23.46 11.72
N ARG A 68 -34.28 -24.30 11.07
CA ARG A 68 -34.00 -25.75 11.00
C ARG A 68 -32.70 -26.03 10.26
N ALA A 69 -32.42 -25.29 9.19
CA ALA A 69 -31.20 -25.44 8.39
C ALA A 69 -29.91 -25.04 9.14
N LEU A 70 -29.99 -24.26 10.23
CA LEU A 70 -28.83 -23.95 11.07
C LEU A 70 -28.27 -25.18 11.80
N ALA A 71 -29.10 -26.22 11.98
CA ALA A 71 -28.72 -27.50 12.59
C ALA A 71 -28.43 -28.60 11.54
N ASP A 72 -28.44 -28.29 10.23
CA ASP A 72 -28.20 -29.28 9.18
C ASP A 72 -26.81 -29.95 9.34
N PRO A 73 -26.67 -31.26 9.10
CA PRO A 73 -25.37 -31.94 9.17
C PRO A 73 -24.30 -31.35 8.22
N SER A 74 -24.72 -30.78 7.08
CA SER A 74 -23.81 -30.15 6.11
C SER A 74 -23.40 -28.74 6.53
N ARG A 75 -22.08 -28.52 6.61
CA ARG A 75 -21.49 -27.20 6.85
C ARG A 75 -21.86 -26.18 5.77
N ILE A 76 -22.08 -26.62 4.52
CA ILE A 76 -22.44 -25.73 3.40
C ILE A 76 -23.85 -25.18 3.60
N ILE A 77 -24.81 -26.04 3.98
CA ILE A 77 -26.20 -25.65 4.25
C ILE A 77 -26.24 -24.73 5.48
N ARG A 78 -25.54 -25.07 6.57
CA ARG A 78 -25.43 -24.18 7.74
C ARG A 78 -24.84 -22.81 7.38
N GLY A 79 -23.81 -22.77 6.53
CA GLY A 79 -23.20 -21.53 6.06
C GLY A 79 -24.18 -20.64 5.27
N LEU A 80 -25.04 -21.25 4.45
CA LEU A 80 -26.10 -20.56 3.73
C LEU A 80 -27.21 -20.07 4.69
N ALA A 81 -27.61 -20.91 5.64
CA ALA A 81 -28.62 -20.56 6.65
C ALA A 81 -28.16 -19.38 7.52
N ILE A 82 -26.88 -19.36 7.93
CA ILE A 82 -26.27 -18.22 8.64
C ILE A 82 -26.35 -16.93 7.82
N ARG A 83 -26.22 -17.01 6.48
CA ARG A 83 -26.37 -15.84 5.59
C ARG A 83 -27.83 -15.37 5.49
N LEU A 84 -28.78 -16.29 5.53
CA LEU A 84 -30.21 -16.00 5.42
C LEU A 84 -30.83 -15.53 6.74
N ALA A 85 -30.29 -15.95 7.89
CA ALA A 85 -30.90 -15.68 9.19
C ALA A 85 -31.23 -14.20 9.44
N PRO A 86 -30.32 -13.22 9.23
CA PRO A 86 -30.64 -11.81 9.43
C PRO A 86 -31.67 -11.24 8.43
N LEU A 87 -31.91 -11.94 7.32
CA LEU A 87 -32.81 -11.49 6.26
C LEU A 87 -34.23 -12.04 6.46
N ALA A 88 -34.36 -13.29 6.91
CA ALA A 88 -35.62 -14.03 6.93
C ALA A 88 -36.17 -14.30 8.36
N CYS A 89 -35.32 -14.31 9.38
CA CYS A 89 -35.76 -14.58 10.74
C CYS A 89 -36.29 -13.32 11.43
N SER A 90 -37.39 -13.48 12.17
CA SER A 90 -37.82 -12.50 13.18
C SER A 90 -36.82 -12.42 14.35
N GLU A 91 -36.93 -11.38 15.17
CA GLU A 91 -36.06 -11.18 16.34
C GLU A 91 -36.07 -12.39 17.30
N GLU A 92 -37.25 -12.96 17.56
CA GLU A 92 -37.39 -14.16 18.39
C GLU A 92 -36.71 -15.39 17.77
N GLN A 93 -36.84 -15.54 16.45
CA GLN A 93 -36.14 -16.59 15.72
C GLN A 93 -34.62 -16.36 15.72
N LEU A 94 -34.14 -15.12 15.72
CA LEU A 94 -32.72 -14.83 15.82
C LEU A 94 -32.14 -15.18 17.20
N ARG A 95 -32.90 -14.98 18.29
CA ARG A 95 -32.51 -15.50 19.62
C ARG A 95 -32.35 -17.02 19.60
N GLN A 96 -33.33 -17.71 19.04
CA GLN A 96 -33.29 -19.17 18.89
C GLN A 96 -32.13 -19.63 17.99
N ALA A 97 -31.84 -18.89 16.91
CA ALA A 97 -30.73 -19.16 16.01
C ALA A 97 -29.38 -19.16 16.75
N LEU A 98 -29.16 -18.21 17.65
CA LEU A 98 -27.92 -18.11 18.43
C LEU A 98 -27.73 -19.29 19.38
N ALA A 99 -28.82 -19.83 19.93
CA ALA A 99 -28.80 -21.03 20.75
C ALA A 99 -28.51 -22.30 19.91
N LEU A 100 -29.13 -22.42 18.72
CA LEU A 100 -29.05 -23.60 17.86
C LEU A 100 -27.75 -23.70 17.07
N VAL A 101 -27.16 -22.57 16.66
CA VAL A 101 -25.97 -22.58 15.80
C VAL A 101 -24.78 -23.24 16.51
N PRO A 102 -24.13 -24.23 15.87
CA PRO A 102 -22.91 -24.82 16.38
C PRO A 102 -21.81 -23.80 16.66
N ARG A 103 -20.92 -24.12 17.60
CA ARG A 103 -19.89 -23.21 18.11
C ARG A 103 -19.02 -22.56 17.04
N ASP A 104 -18.71 -23.27 15.95
CA ASP A 104 -17.91 -22.80 14.81
C ASP A 104 -18.66 -21.80 13.91
N GLY A 105 -19.99 -21.83 13.90
CA GLY A 105 -20.86 -20.92 13.14
C GLY A 105 -21.20 -19.62 13.86
N ARG A 106 -21.16 -19.58 15.19
CA ARG A 106 -21.63 -18.45 16.02
C ARG A 106 -20.98 -17.12 15.66
N ARG A 107 -19.65 -17.11 15.46
CA ARG A 107 -18.92 -15.89 15.07
C ARG A 107 -19.41 -15.33 13.73
N SER A 108 -19.69 -16.20 12.77
CA SER A 108 -20.18 -15.81 11.44
C SER A 108 -21.58 -15.21 11.53
N LEU A 109 -22.46 -15.82 12.35
CA LEU A 109 -23.81 -15.31 12.59
C LEU A 109 -23.76 -13.93 13.28
N LEU A 110 -23.02 -13.80 14.38
CA LEU A 110 -22.88 -12.52 15.10
C LEU A 110 -22.31 -11.41 14.21
N TRP A 111 -21.29 -11.72 13.40
CA TRP A 111 -20.74 -10.75 12.46
C TRP A 111 -21.78 -10.28 11.44
N LYS A 112 -22.64 -11.17 10.94
CA LYS A 112 -23.73 -10.76 10.03
C LYS A 112 -24.78 -9.94 10.75
N LEU A 113 -25.19 -10.34 11.95
CA LEU A 113 -26.14 -9.58 12.77
C LEU A 113 -25.63 -8.16 13.06
N GLN A 114 -24.31 -8.00 13.25
CA GLN A 114 -23.68 -6.69 13.43
C GLN A 114 -23.86 -5.81 12.19
N HIS A 115 -23.65 -6.35 10.97
CA HIS A 115 -23.88 -5.62 9.71
C HIS A 115 -25.35 -5.27 9.47
N HIS A 116 -26.28 -5.99 10.10
CA HIS A 116 -27.72 -5.72 10.05
C HIS A 116 -28.21 -4.87 11.23
N GLY A 117 -27.32 -4.32 12.06
CA GLY A 117 -27.66 -3.39 13.16
C GLY A 117 -28.31 -4.04 14.37
N SER A 118 -28.25 -5.37 14.51
CA SER A 118 -28.90 -6.12 15.60
C SER A 118 -28.08 -6.14 16.90
N HIS A 119 -27.59 -4.98 17.36
CA HIS A 119 -26.66 -4.88 18.50
C HIS A 119 -27.25 -5.39 19.81
N ALA A 120 -28.54 -5.13 20.09
CA ALA A 120 -29.18 -5.58 21.33
C ALA A 120 -29.19 -7.11 21.47
N LEU A 121 -29.48 -7.84 20.38
CA LEU A 121 -29.45 -9.30 20.36
C LEU A 121 -28.05 -9.87 20.57
N ILE A 122 -27.04 -9.22 19.99
CA ILE A 122 -25.64 -9.60 20.18
C ILE A 122 -25.27 -9.43 21.64
N ASP A 123 -25.62 -8.29 22.24
CA ASP A 123 -25.28 -7.99 23.62
C ASP A 123 -25.98 -8.96 24.60
N GLU A 124 -27.28 -9.23 24.40
CA GLU A 124 -28.05 -10.20 25.19
C GLU A 124 -27.38 -11.59 25.17
N PHE A 125 -26.97 -12.06 23.98
CA PHE A 125 -26.28 -13.34 23.84
C PHE A 125 -24.91 -13.36 24.52
N LEU A 126 -24.14 -12.28 24.40
CA LEU A 126 -22.84 -12.17 25.05
C LEU A 126 -22.97 -12.08 26.57
N GLU A 127 -24.02 -11.44 27.09
CA GLU A 127 -24.34 -11.38 28.52
C GLU A 127 -24.69 -12.78 29.05
N GLN A 128 -25.48 -13.57 28.32
CA GLN A 128 -25.76 -14.97 28.64
C GLN A 128 -24.48 -15.83 28.68
N LEU A 129 -23.55 -15.65 27.73
CA LEU A 129 -22.25 -16.32 27.77
C LEU A 129 -21.41 -15.88 28.98
N ALA A 130 -21.57 -14.63 29.41
CA ALA A 130 -20.88 -14.09 30.57
C ALA A 130 -21.40 -14.63 31.90
N GLU A 131 -22.71 -14.88 32.01
CA GLU A 131 -23.35 -15.52 33.16
C GLU A 131 -22.99 -17.00 33.30
N THR A 132 -22.94 -17.71 32.16
CA THR A 132 -22.58 -19.14 32.12
C THR A 132 -21.08 -19.41 32.15
N ASN A 133 -20.25 -18.36 32.17
CA ASN A 133 -18.79 -18.43 32.05
C ASN A 133 -18.32 -19.25 30.83
N ASP A 134 -19.03 -19.16 29.71
CA ASP A 134 -18.66 -19.89 28.50
C ASP A 134 -17.32 -19.35 27.93
N PRO A 135 -16.34 -20.21 27.64
CA PRO A 135 -15.02 -19.80 27.14
C PRO A 135 -15.07 -19.08 25.77
N GLN A 136 -16.16 -19.21 25.01
CA GLN A 136 -16.34 -18.49 23.74
C GLN A 136 -16.50 -16.99 23.93
N LEU A 137 -16.91 -16.52 25.12
CA LEU A 137 -17.06 -15.09 25.41
C LEU A 137 -15.82 -14.31 25.02
N ARG A 138 -14.63 -14.80 25.40
CA ARG A 138 -13.34 -14.17 25.07
C ARG A 138 -13.15 -13.90 23.59
N GLN A 139 -13.59 -14.83 22.73
CA GLN A 139 -13.41 -14.73 21.28
C GLN A 139 -14.48 -13.88 20.59
N LEU A 140 -15.68 -13.80 21.18
CA LEU A 140 -16.86 -13.17 20.60
C LEU A 140 -17.15 -11.78 21.18
N LEU A 141 -16.62 -11.46 22.35
CA LEU A 141 -16.83 -10.17 23.04
C LEU A 141 -16.59 -8.96 22.12
N PRO A 142 -15.54 -8.91 21.26
CA PRO A 142 -15.33 -7.77 20.37
C PRO A 142 -16.44 -7.48 19.34
N LEU A 143 -17.45 -8.35 19.21
CA LEU A 143 -18.60 -8.10 18.34
C LEU A 143 -19.74 -7.34 19.05
N GLY A 144 -19.70 -7.24 20.38
CA GLY A 144 -20.69 -6.54 21.19
C GLY A 144 -20.60 -5.02 21.09
N SER A 145 -21.52 -4.33 21.74
CA SER A 145 -21.46 -2.87 21.88
C SER A 145 -20.30 -2.44 22.77
N ALA A 146 -19.82 -1.20 22.58
CA ALA A 146 -18.72 -0.65 23.38
C ALA A 146 -19.01 -0.71 24.90
N THR A 147 -20.26 -0.47 25.30
CA THR A 147 -20.70 -0.52 26.71
C THR A 147 -20.58 -1.92 27.29
N LEU A 148 -21.05 -2.94 26.56
CA LEU A 148 -20.96 -4.33 27.00
C LEU A 148 -19.51 -4.80 27.07
N VAL A 149 -18.71 -4.49 26.04
CA VAL A 149 -17.29 -4.84 26.02
C VAL A 149 -16.58 -4.20 27.22
N GLN A 150 -16.80 -2.92 27.49
CA GLN A 150 -16.20 -2.23 28.63
C GLN A 150 -16.57 -2.88 29.98
N ARG A 151 -17.79 -3.38 30.13
CA ARG A 151 -18.25 -4.08 31.35
C ARG A 151 -17.49 -5.37 31.62
N TYR A 152 -17.24 -6.19 30.60
CA TYR A 152 -16.67 -7.53 30.75
C TYR A 152 -15.17 -7.63 30.45
N ILE A 153 -14.58 -6.63 29.78
CA ILE A 153 -13.19 -6.71 29.32
C ILE A 153 -12.21 -6.82 30.49
N ALA A 154 -12.45 -6.10 31.60
CA ALA A 154 -11.57 -6.14 32.78
C ALA A 154 -11.44 -7.56 33.35
N ARG A 155 -12.54 -8.34 33.33
CA ARG A 155 -12.54 -9.75 33.77
C ARG A 155 -11.74 -10.65 32.84
N LEU A 156 -11.76 -10.37 31.53
CA LEU A 156 -11.12 -11.22 30.51
C LEU A 156 -9.68 -10.83 30.19
N GLN A 157 -9.30 -9.58 30.48
CA GLN A 157 -8.00 -8.99 30.14
C GLN A 157 -6.79 -9.89 30.48
N PRO A 158 -6.73 -10.56 31.66
CA PRO A 158 -5.59 -11.44 31.99
C PRO A 158 -5.44 -12.66 31.06
N THR A 159 -6.52 -13.05 30.37
CA THR A 159 -6.57 -14.25 29.51
C THR A 159 -6.51 -13.92 28.02
N LEU A 160 -6.43 -12.64 27.65
CA LEU A 160 -6.40 -12.23 26.25
C LEU A 160 -5.06 -12.60 25.61
N THR A 161 -5.15 -13.21 24.43
CA THR A 161 -3.99 -13.46 23.57
C THR A 161 -3.78 -12.28 22.62
N LEU A 162 -2.64 -12.27 21.93
CA LEU A 162 -2.35 -11.29 20.86
C LEU A 162 -3.45 -11.25 19.79
N VAL A 163 -4.05 -12.40 19.46
CA VAL A 163 -5.13 -12.48 18.47
C VAL A 163 -6.39 -11.76 18.99
N ASP A 164 -6.67 -11.85 20.28
CA ASP A 164 -7.85 -11.21 20.88
C ASP A 164 -7.65 -9.70 20.98
N TRP A 165 -6.45 -9.23 21.35
CA TRP A 165 -6.10 -7.81 21.30
C TRP A 165 -6.24 -7.22 19.89
N ARG A 166 -5.76 -7.95 18.87
CA ARG A 166 -5.94 -7.55 17.47
C ARG A 166 -7.41 -7.53 17.02
N ARG A 167 -8.28 -8.36 17.59
CA ARG A 167 -9.72 -8.31 17.31
C ARG A 167 -10.36 -7.13 18.03
N LEU A 168 -10.04 -6.94 19.31
CA LEU A 168 -10.51 -5.81 20.10
C LEU A 168 -10.14 -4.49 19.42
N ALA A 169 -8.90 -4.30 18.99
CA ALA A 169 -8.47 -3.08 18.32
C ALA A 169 -9.17 -2.81 16.97
N ARG A 170 -9.63 -3.86 16.25
CA ARG A 170 -10.37 -3.68 14.99
C ARG A 170 -11.80 -3.20 15.21
N HIS A 171 -12.45 -3.66 16.27
CA HIS A 171 -13.85 -3.35 16.55
C HIS A 171 -14.03 -2.18 17.54
N HIS A 172 -13.13 -2.07 18.50
CA HIS A 172 -13.11 -1.07 19.57
C HIS A 172 -11.71 -0.47 19.73
N PRO A 173 -11.17 0.22 18.70
CA PRO A 173 -9.82 0.80 18.71
C PRO A 173 -9.55 1.68 19.94
N THR A 174 -10.47 2.60 20.25
CA THR A 174 -10.37 3.49 21.42
C THR A 174 -10.25 2.72 22.74
N LEU A 175 -11.09 1.69 22.96
CA LEU A 175 -11.03 0.89 24.17
C LEU A 175 -9.73 0.09 24.27
N ALA A 176 -9.28 -0.50 23.15
CA ALA A 176 -8.03 -1.25 23.10
C ALA A 176 -6.82 -0.35 23.42
N SER A 177 -6.75 0.85 22.85
CA SER A 177 -5.68 1.81 23.13
C SER A 177 -5.70 2.27 24.59
N THR A 178 -6.88 2.62 25.13
CA THR A 178 -6.98 3.08 26.53
C THR A 178 -6.56 2.00 27.53
N LEU A 179 -6.91 0.73 27.28
CA LEU A 179 -6.51 -0.36 28.17
C LEU A 179 -5.01 -0.66 28.13
N LEU A 180 -4.38 -0.62 26.95
CA LEU A 180 -2.92 -0.76 26.86
C LEU A 180 -2.18 0.45 27.40
N GLN A 181 -2.72 1.66 27.21
CA GLN A 181 -2.17 2.88 27.78
C GLN A 181 -2.19 2.82 29.31
N ALA A 182 -3.32 2.49 29.93
CA ALA A 182 -3.40 2.34 31.38
C ALA A 182 -2.43 1.27 31.92
N ARG A 183 -2.22 0.18 31.17
CA ARG A 183 -1.21 -0.83 31.52
C ARG A 183 0.21 -0.26 31.40
N ALA A 184 0.51 0.49 30.34
CA ALA A 184 1.80 1.14 30.13
C ALA A 184 2.11 2.16 31.24
N GLU A 185 1.14 2.97 31.66
CA GLU A 185 1.27 3.93 32.76
C GLU A 185 1.60 3.25 34.11
N SER A 186 1.05 2.05 34.33
CA SER A 186 1.33 1.27 35.54
C SER A 186 2.66 0.50 35.51
N THR A 187 3.34 0.48 34.36
CA THR A 187 4.52 -0.35 34.10
C THR A 187 5.78 0.51 34.10
N SER A 188 6.69 0.27 35.04
CA SER A 188 7.93 1.05 35.21
C SER A 188 9.15 0.45 34.51
N SER A 189 9.05 -0.74 33.94
CA SER A 189 10.14 -1.43 33.25
C SER A 189 9.65 -2.17 32.00
N LEU A 190 10.57 -2.61 31.14
CA LEU A 190 10.22 -3.27 29.89
C LEU A 190 9.39 -4.56 30.12
N ASP A 191 8.10 -4.52 29.78
CA ASP A 191 7.20 -5.67 29.72
C ASP A 191 7.08 -6.19 28.29
N LEU A 192 7.68 -7.36 28.02
CA LEU A 192 7.68 -7.98 26.69
C LEU A 192 6.28 -8.39 26.21
N GLN A 193 5.37 -8.71 27.13
CA GLN A 193 4.00 -9.05 26.78
C GLN A 193 3.22 -7.80 26.38
N LEU A 194 3.38 -6.70 27.13
CA LEU A 194 2.82 -5.41 26.77
C LEU A 194 3.36 -4.94 25.40
N LEU A 195 4.67 -5.07 25.17
CA LEU A 195 5.30 -4.76 23.90
C LEU A 195 4.69 -5.58 22.74
N ALA A 196 4.53 -6.89 22.92
CA ALA A 196 3.93 -7.75 21.92
C ALA A 196 2.48 -7.35 21.62
N PHE A 197 1.70 -6.98 22.63
CA PHE A 197 0.32 -6.49 22.45
C PHE A 197 0.29 -5.13 21.75
N ALA A 198 1.15 -4.18 22.14
CA ALA A 198 1.27 -2.88 21.52
C ALA A 198 1.61 -3.01 20.02
N ASN A 199 2.68 -3.71 19.67
CA ASN A 199 3.05 -3.96 18.26
C ASN A 199 1.98 -4.77 17.51
N GLY A 200 1.22 -5.60 18.23
CA GLY A 200 0.06 -6.29 17.69
C GLY A 200 -1.02 -5.38 17.15
N ILE A 201 -1.27 -4.25 17.83
CA ILE A 201 -2.39 -3.35 17.56
C ILE A 201 -1.97 -2.02 16.93
N LEU A 202 -0.71 -1.58 17.08
CA LEU A 202 -0.21 -0.32 16.55
C LEU A 202 -0.49 -0.15 15.05
N PRO A 203 -0.24 -1.14 14.17
CA PRO A 203 -0.64 -1.07 12.77
C PRO A 203 -2.14 -0.80 12.53
N ILE A 204 -3.00 -1.39 13.36
CA ILE A 204 -4.47 -1.24 13.26
C ILE A 204 -4.89 0.15 13.74
N LEU A 205 -4.30 0.61 14.84
CA LEU A 205 -4.57 1.94 15.41
C LEU A 205 -4.02 3.04 14.51
N ALA A 206 -2.80 2.91 14.00
CA ALA A 206 -2.20 3.89 13.09
C ALA A 206 -3.08 4.11 11.86
N TYR A 207 -3.70 3.05 11.34
CA TYR A 207 -4.61 3.14 10.20
C TYR A 207 -5.99 3.74 10.53
N THR A 208 -6.58 3.38 11.69
CA THR A 208 -7.97 3.77 12.01
C THR A 208 -8.09 4.99 12.93
N GLN A 209 -7.17 5.15 13.88
CA GLN A 209 -7.13 6.19 14.91
C GLN A 209 -5.66 6.58 15.21
N PRO A 210 -4.95 7.23 14.27
CA PRO A 210 -3.53 7.56 14.40
C PRO A 210 -3.19 8.37 15.65
N ASP A 211 -4.08 9.24 16.13
CA ASP A 211 -3.83 10.05 17.33
C ASP A 211 -3.86 9.19 18.61
N HIS A 212 -4.65 8.12 18.65
CA HIS A 212 -4.64 7.15 19.75
C HIS A 212 -3.40 6.25 19.69
N ALA A 213 -2.93 5.90 18.48
CA ALA A 213 -1.67 5.20 18.31
C ALA A 213 -0.50 6.05 18.82
N LEU A 214 -0.49 7.35 18.47
CA LEU A 214 0.52 8.30 18.92
C LEU A 214 0.57 8.40 20.45
N LEU A 215 -0.59 8.58 21.11
CA LEU A 215 -0.68 8.65 22.56
C LEU A 215 -0.18 7.36 23.24
N LEU A 216 -0.48 6.20 22.66
CA LEU A 216 0.03 4.92 23.16
C LEU A 216 1.56 4.84 23.04
N VAL A 217 2.14 5.27 21.91
CA VAL A 217 3.60 5.31 21.71
C VAL A 217 4.25 6.28 22.69
N GLU A 218 3.68 7.48 22.87
CA GLU A 218 4.12 8.46 23.87
C GLU A 218 4.15 7.88 25.28
N THR A 219 3.16 7.07 25.63
CA THR A 219 3.11 6.42 26.96
C THR A 219 4.14 5.29 27.08
N LEU A 220 4.33 4.51 26.01
CA LEU A 220 5.28 3.39 26.02
C LEU A 220 6.73 3.85 26.03
N MET A 221 7.04 5.03 25.49
CA MET A 221 8.43 5.50 25.36
C MET A 221 9.16 5.67 26.70
N TYR A 222 8.42 5.78 27.81
CA TYR A 222 8.99 5.85 29.16
C TYR A 222 9.62 4.53 29.63
N SER A 223 9.21 3.39 29.07
CA SER A 223 9.70 2.05 29.46
C SER A 223 10.18 1.19 28.28
N VAL A 224 9.92 1.62 27.05
CA VAL A 224 10.22 0.89 25.81
C VAL A 224 10.96 1.81 24.83
N PRO A 225 12.17 1.42 24.36
CA PRO A 225 12.86 2.13 23.29
C PRO A 225 12.04 2.18 21.99
N LEU A 226 12.10 3.30 21.27
CA LEU A 226 11.26 3.53 20.09
C LEU A 226 11.52 2.52 18.96
N ASN A 227 12.76 2.06 18.80
CA ASN A 227 13.09 1.03 17.80
C ASN A 227 12.40 -0.33 18.02
N ARG A 228 11.89 -0.60 19.22
CA ARG A 228 11.15 -1.84 19.49
C ARG A 228 9.68 -1.74 19.11
N LEU A 229 9.20 -0.55 18.75
CA LEU A 229 7.81 -0.32 18.39
C LEU A 229 7.61 -0.39 16.88
N ASP A 230 6.49 -0.97 16.44
CA ASP A 230 6.10 -0.99 15.03
C ASP A 230 5.53 0.38 14.63
N LEU A 231 6.43 1.31 14.28
CA LEU A 231 6.11 2.71 14.01
C LEU A 231 5.83 3.00 12.52
N GLN A 232 6.12 2.08 11.61
CA GLN A 232 6.17 2.39 10.16
C GLN A 232 4.86 2.98 9.62
N LEU A 233 3.72 2.35 9.96
CA LEU A 233 2.42 2.89 9.55
C LEU A 233 2.09 4.20 10.25
N LEU A 234 2.52 4.40 11.49
CA LEU A 234 2.30 5.65 12.21
C LEU A 234 3.13 6.79 11.63
N ILE A 235 4.38 6.55 11.23
CA ILE A 235 5.25 7.50 10.52
C ILE A 235 4.59 7.96 9.22
N LEU A 236 3.96 7.05 8.48
CA LEU A 236 3.22 7.41 7.27
C LEU A 236 2.00 8.31 7.56
N GLN A 237 1.33 8.15 8.71
CA GLN A 237 0.10 8.88 9.04
C GLN A 237 0.35 10.19 9.82
N ARG A 238 1.40 10.24 10.63
CA ARG A 238 1.77 11.32 11.56
C ARG A 238 3.29 11.56 11.55
N PRO A 239 3.88 11.90 10.39
CA PRO A 239 5.34 11.95 10.25
C PRO A 239 5.98 12.98 11.18
N GLU A 240 5.39 14.16 11.32
CA GLU A 240 5.93 15.24 12.15
C GLU A 240 5.87 14.89 13.64
N GLN A 241 4.73 14.35 14.10
CA GLN A 241 4.57 14.00 15.51
C GLN A 241 5.50 12.85 15.90
N VAL A 242 5.67 11.84 15.02
CA VAL A 242 6.63 10.76 15.28
C VAL A 242 8.07 11.25 15.19
N ALA A 243 8.38 12.23 14.32
CA ALA A 243 9.68 12.88 14.30
C ALA A 243 9.95 13.63 15.62
N ASP A 244 8.96 14.32 16.19
CA ASP A 244 9.09 14.99 17.50
C ASP A 244 9.31 13.98 18.64
N LEU A 245 8.73 12.79 18.55
CA LEU A 245 8.99 11.70 19.49
C LEU A 245 10.42 11.17 19.32
N ALA A 246 10.84 10.96 18.08
CA ALA A 246 12.17 10.49 17.74
C ALA A 246 13.26 11.45 18.26
N LEU A 247 13.09 12.75 18.05
CA LEU A 247 14.02 13.78 18.52
C LEU A 247 14.08 13.92 20.06
N ARG A 248 13.05 13.47 20.78
CA ARG A 248 13.03 13.41 22.25
C ARG A 248 13.57 12.08 22.80
N GLY A 249 13.45 11.01 22.03
CA GLY A 249 13.78 9.65 22.45
C GLY A 249 15.27 9.32 22.33
N MET A 250 15.66 8.24 22.98
CA MET A 250 16.93 7.56 22.73
C MET A 250 16.66 6.28 21.93
N ASP A 251 17.64 5.82 21.16
CA ASP A 251 17.64 4.56 20.39
C ASP A 251 16.55 4.47 19.29
N LEU A 252 16.91 5.00 18.11
CA LEU A 252 16.12 4.96 16.87
C LEU A 252 16.67 4.00 15.82
N ASP A 253 17.62 3.16 16.18
CA ASP A 253 18.19 2.16 15.28
C ASP A 253 17.05 1.30 14.72
N ASP A 254 16.82 1.26 13.40
CA ASP A 254 15.68 0.62 12.69
C ASP A 254 14.43 1.49 12.45
N VAL A 255 14.35 2.72 12.97
CA VAL A 255 13.26 3.66 12.62
C VAL A 255 13.66 4.45 11.37
N ASP A 256 12.82 4.45 10.34
CA ASP A 256 13.10 5.15 9.08
C ASP A 256 12.01 6.16 8.67
N PHE A 257 12.44 7.38 8.41
CA PHE A 257 11.64 8.50 7.91
C PHE A 257 11.88 8.78 6.42
N SER A 258 12.81 8.09 5.75
CA SER A 258 13.16 8.41 4.36
C SER A 258 11.95 8.36 3.40
N CYS A 259 10.96 7.49 3.66
CA CYS A 259 9.71 7.44 2.90
C CYS A 259 8.83 8.69 3.02
N VAL A 260 8.95 9.43 4.13
CA VAL A 260 8.17 10.64 4.45
C VAL A 260 9.03 11.89 4.57
N ALA A 261 10.33 11.84 4.29
CA ALA A 261 11.25 12.98 4.42
C ALA A 261 10.76 14.23 3.66
N HIS A 262 10.14 14.03 2.49
CA HIS A 262 9.52 15.09 1.67
C HIS A 262 8.28 15.75 2.31
N ARG A 263 7.68 15.12 3.33
CA ARG A 263 6.49 15.61 4.04
C ARG A 263 6.81 16.27 5.38
N LEU A 264 7.97 16.00 5.97
CA LEU A 264 8.45 16.71 7.16
C LEU A 264 8.69 18.17 6.81
N ASP A 265 8.67 19.08 7.77
CA ASP A 265 9.22 20.43 7.59
C ASP A 265 10.77 20.40 7.58
N ASN A 266 11.38 21.57 7.37
CA ASN A 266 12.84 21.66 7.34
C ASN A 266 13.47 21.55 8.73
N GLU A 267 12.82 22.08 9.78
CA GLU A 267 13.35 22.07 11.14
C GLU A 267 13.55 20.64 11.63
N ARG A 268 12.51 19.81 11.54
CA ARG A 268 12.53 18.39 11.94
C ARG A 268 13.46 17.57 11.05
N LEU A 269 13.44 17.80 9.74
CA LEU A 269 14.32 17.08 8.81
C LEU A 269 15.80 17.37 9.09
N PHE A 270 16.14 18.62 9.41
CA PHE A 270 17.51 19.01 9.73
C PHE A 270 17.93 18.50 11.10
N ALA A 271 17.05 18.56 12.10
CA ALA A 271 17.29 17.99 13.41
C ALA A 271 17.54 16.47 13.31
N LEU A 272 16.71 15.72 12.57
CA LEU A 272 16.88 14.28 12.37
C LEU A 272 18.20 13.95 11.68
N ARG A 273 18.64 14.76 10.71
CA ARG A 273 19.95 14.58 10.08
C ARG A 273 21.08 14.74 11.09
N GLU A 274 21.01 15.77 11.94
CA GLU A 274 22.07 16.11 12.89
C GLU A 274 22.19 15.08 14.01
N THR A 275 21.07 14.58 14.52
CA THR A 275 21.05 13.67 15.68
C THR A 275 20.95 12.19 15.29
N HIS A 276 20.30 11.86 14.17
CA HIS A 276 19.91 10.49 13.82
C HIS A 276 19.94 10.20 12.31
N LEU A 277 21.07 10.46 11.65
CA LEU A 277 21.23 10.31 10.19
C LEU A 277 20.76 8.94 9.64
N ALA A 278 20.96 7.85 10.40
CA ALA A 278 20.56 6.50 10.00
C ALA A 278 19.05 6.38 9.70
N THR A 279 18.23 7.24 10.30
CA THR A 279 16.77 7.27 10.12
C THR A 279 16.32 7.85 8.77
N LEU A 280 17.26 8.25 7.91
CA LEU A 280 16.99 8.76 6.56
C LEU A 280 17.68 7.90 5.48
N GLY A 281 18.11 6.69 5.83
CA GLY A 281 19.00 5.88 5.00
C GLY A 281 18.34 4.75 4.19
N TYR A 282 17.08 4.39 4.45
CA TYR A 282 16.47 3.23 3.76
C TYR A 282 16.20 3.49 2.28
N TYR A 283 15.53 4.60 1.97
CA TYR A 283 15.39 5.09 0.61
C TYR A 283 16.50 6.09 0.30
N GLY A 284 17.07 5.98 -0.90
CA GLY A 284 18.05 6.92 -1.40
C GLY A 284 17.51 8.36 -1.42
N VAL A 285 18.41 9.32 -1.26
CA VAL A 285 18.13 10.76 -1.22
C VAL A 285 17.30 11.19 -2.42
N GLU A 286 17.59 10.64 -3.59
CA GLU A 286 16.91 10.90 -4.85
C GLU A 286 15.40 10.64 -4.79
N ALA A 287 14.97 9.61 -4.04
CA ALA A 287 13.59 9.18 -3.97
C ALA A 287 12.68 10.20 -3.27
N TRP A 288 13.19 10.88 -2.23
CA TRP A 288 12.43 11.88 -1.50
C TRP A 288 12.79 13.32 -1.90
N LEU A 289 14.04 13.59 -2.29
CA LEU A 289 14.44 14.91 -2.78
C LEU A 289 13.70 15.27 -4.08
N GLY A 290 13.51 14.29 -4.99
CA GLY A 290 12.75 14.48 -6.23
C GLY A 290 11.27 14.83 -6.02
N ARG A 291 10.71 14.58 -4.83
CA ARG A 291 9.32 14.91 -4.46
C ARG A 291 9.17 16.30 -3.84
N MET A 292 10.28 16.99 -3.56
CA MET A 292 10.29 18.32 -2.97
C MET A 292 10.25 19.44 -4.02
N GLN A 293 9.70 20.59 -3.65
CA GLN A 293 9.74 21.79 -4.49
C GLN A 293 11.18 22.27 -4.72
N PRO A 294 11.50 22.87 -5.88
CA PRO A 294 12.85 23.32 -6.21
C PRO A 294 13.51 24.17 -5.12
N GLU A 295 12.82 25.17 -4.59
CA GLU A 295 13.34 26.10 -3.56
C GLU A 295 13.74 25.33 -2.29
N ARG A 296 12.92 24.35 -1.91
CA ARG A 296 13.18 23.49 -0.77
C ARG A 296 14.37 22.57 -0.99
N ARG A 297 14.57 22.05 -2.22
CA ARG A 297 15.74 21.23 -2.56
C ARG A 297 17.05 21.99 -2.36
N ALA A 298 17.10 23.30 -2.65
CA ALA A 298 18.28 24.13 -2.38
C ALA A 298 18.59 24.23 -0.87
N LEU A 299 17.58 24.43 -0.03
CA LEU A 299 17.75 24.50 1.41
C LEU A 299 18.25 23.17 1.99
N VAL A 300 17.64 22.06 1.57
CA VAL A 300 18.06 20.72 1.97
C VAL A 300 19.49 20.44 1.50
N TYR A 301 19.82 20.76 0.24
CA TYR A 301 21.17 20.60 -0.29
C TYR A 301 22.20 21.34 0.57
N ALA A 302 21.95 22.60 0.93
CA ALA A 302 22.87 23.40 1.73
C ALA A 302 23.25 22.74 3.08
N VAL A 303 22.30 21.99 3.67
CA VAL A 303 22.52 21.28 4.93
C VAL A 303 23.12 19.89 4.69
N PHE A 304 22.56 19.11 3.76
CA PHE A 304 22.89 17.69 3.61
C PHE A 304 24.12 17.41 2.73
N ALA A 305 24.47 18.30 1.80
CA ALA A 305 25.52 18.06 0.80
C ALA A 305 26.85 17.53 1.36
N PRO A 306 27.37 17.95 2.53
CA PRO A 306 28.61 17.40 3.07
C PRO A 306 28.55 15.89 3.31
N GLY A 307 27.38 15.35 3.67
CA GLY A 307 27.18 13.91 3.91
C GLY A 307 26.89 13.09 2.64
N TRP A 308 26.66 13.75 1.51
CA TRP A 308 26.45 13.09 0.21
C TRP A 308 27.73 12.99 -0.61
N ARG A 309 28.81 13.58 -0.12
CA ARG A 309 30.12 13.55 -0.77
C ARG A 309 30.85 12.28 -0.36
N ASP A 310 31.43 11.61 -1.35
CA ASP A 310 32.37 10.52 -1.10
C ASP A 310 33.72 11.06 -0.57
N GLU A 311 34.68 10.16 -0.35
CA GLU A 311 36.03 10.49 0.11
C GLU A 311 36.81 11.42 -0.85
N HIS A 312 36.36 11.53 -2.09
CA HIS A 312 36.94 12.39 -3.13
C HIS A 312 36.16 13.71 -3.31
N GLY A 313 35.13 13.94 -2.49
CA GLY A 313 34.28 15.12 -2.57
C GLY A 313 33.28 15.09 -3.73
N CYS A 314 33.05 13.93 -4.35
CA CYS A 314 32.09 13.77 -5.45
C CYS A 314 30.69 13.49 -4.91
N ILE A 315 29.69 14.09 -5.55
CA ILE A 315 28.26 13.83 -5.31
C ILE A 315 27.72 13.14 -6.57
N PRO A 316 27.00 12.01 -6.46
CA PRO A 316 26.46 11.31 -7.63
C PRO A 316 25.66 12.23 -8.58
N ALA A 317 25.83 12.05 -9.89
CA ALA A 317 25.24 12.93 -10.90
C ALA A 317 23.71 12.96 -10.83
N GLU A 318 23.08 11.83 -10.49
CA GLU A 318 21.66 11.70 -10.24
C GLU A 318 21.15 12.63 -9.12
N PHE A 319 21.97 12.95 -8.12
CA PHE A 319 21.59 13.90 -7.07
C PHE A 319 21.70 15.32 -7.58
N VAL A 320 22.79 15.63 -8.30
CA VAL A 320 22.99 16.95 -8.92
C VAL A 320 21.87 17.27 -9.91
N ALA A 321 21.38 16.28 -10.66
CA ALA A 321 20.27 16.41 -11.59
C ALA A 321 18.97 16.90 -10.94
N LEU A 322 18.77 16.62 -9.65
CA LEU A 322 17.61 17.06 -8.86
C LEU A 322 17.76 18.48 -8.32
N LEU A 323 18.94 19.09 -8.36
CA LEU A 323 19.15 20.41 -7.76
C LEU A 323 18.53 21.52 -8.62
N PRO A 324 18.16 22.67 -8.02
CA PRO A 324 17.76 23.86 -8.76
C PRO A 324 18.88 24.38 -9.66
N ARG A 325 18.53 25.09 -10.74
CA ARG A 325 19.45 25.54 -11.80
C ARG A 325 20.78 26.07 -11.26
N THR A 326 20.73 27.09 -10.41
CA THR A 326 21.94 27.75 -9.89
C THR A 326 22.87 26.78 -9.15
N VAL A 327 22.31 25.93 -8.29
CA VAL A 327 23.08 24.96 -7.50
C VAL A 327 23.61 23.84 -8.41
N ARG A 328 22.79 23.39 -9.36
CA ARG A 328 23.15 22.36 -10.35
C ARG A 328 24.35 22.81 -11.19
N GLU A 329 24.32 24.03 -11.71
CA GLU A 329 25.42 24.60 -12.50
C GLU A 329 26.70 24.76 -11.65
N GLN A 330 26.58 25.21 -10.40
CA GLN A 330 27.72 25.31 -9.48
C GLN A 330 28.36 23.95 -9.23
N GLU A 331 27.55 22.92 -8.95
CA GLU A 331 28.06 21.57 -8.75
C GLU A 331 28.63 20.98 -10.05
N GLY A 332 28.02 21.23 -11.21
CA GLY A 332 28.58 20.83 -12.50
C GLY A 332 30.00 21.38 -12.70
N ARG A 333 30.19 22.70 -12.49
CA ARG A 333 31.51 23.34 -12.57
C ARG A 333 32.49 22.79 -11.53
N ARG A 334 32.03 22.59 -10.29
CA ARG A 334 32.86 22.06 -9.20
C ARG A 334 33.40 20.68 -9.53
N HIS A 335 32.54 19.75 -9.95
CA HIS A 335 32.94 18.38 -10.27
C HIS A 335 33.88 18.30 -11.47
N LEU A 336 33.65 19.13 -12.51
CA LEU A 336 34.57 19.22 -13.64
C LEU A 336 35.96 19.76 -13.26
N ALA A 337 36.08 20.47 -12.14
CA ALA A 337 37.33 21.00 -11.60
C ALA A 337 37.97 20.08 -10.53
N LEU A 338 37.32 18.99 -10.11
CA LEU A 338 37.89 18.07 -9.12
C LEU A 338 39.08 17.31 -9.70
N SER A 339 40.22 17.38 -9.02
CA SER A 339 41.44 16.64 -9.39
C SER A 339 41.21 15.13 -9.39
N ALA A 340 40.41 14.62 -8.46
CA ALA A 340 40.06 13.21 -8.37
C ALA A 340 39.33 12.67 -9.61
N LEU A 341 38.69 13.54 -10.41
CA LEU A 341 38.01 13.15 -11.64
C LEU A 341 38.83 13.46 -12.90
N ALA A 342 39.98 14.15 -12.77
CA ALA A 342 40.73 14.65 -13.92
C ALA A 342 41.19 13.54 -14.88
N THR A 343 41.54 12.37 -14.35
CA THR A 343 41.97 11.17 -15.09
C THR A 343 40.85 10.19 -15.39
N HIS A 344 39.61 10.53 -15.04
CA HIS A 344 38.42 9.67 -15.14
C HIS A 344 37.34 10.33 -16.00
N PRO A 345 37.57 10.52 -17.31
CA PRO A 345 36.59 11.15 -18.20
C PRO A 345 35.21 10.49 -18.14
N GLU A 346 35.15 9.17 -17.94
CA GLU A 346 33.92 8.39 -17.79
C GLU A 346 33.05 8.83 -16.60
N LYS A 347 33.67 9.29 -15.51
CA LYS A 347 32.99 9.83 -14.33
C LYS A 347 32.84 11.34 -14.40
N ARG A 348 33.74 12.03 -15.09
CA ARG A 348 33.83 13.49 -15.13
C ARG A 348 32.87 14.13 -16.13
N LEU A 349 32.77 13.59 -17.34
CA LEU A 349 31.99 14.20 -18.41
C LEU A 349 30.49 14.32 -18.10
N PRO A 350 29.81 13.38 -17.41
CA PRO A 350 28.39 13.52 -17.07
C PRO A 350 28.01 14.84 -16.40
N TYR A 351 28.92 15.43 -15.61
CA TYR A 351 28.67 16.71 -14.94
C TYR A 351 28.59 17.90 -15.90
N ALA A 352 29.04 17.77 -17.15
CA ALA A 352 28.89 18.81 -18.17
C ALA A 352 27.42 19.00 -18.58
N ALA A 353 26.55 17.98 -18.41
CA ALA A 353 25.10 18.11 -18.66
C ALA A 353 24.42 19.13 -17.73
N PHE A 354 25.08 19.53 -16.64
CA PHE A 354 24.57 20.45 -15.63
C PHE A 354 24.98 21.90 -15.87
N LEU A 355 25.84 22.16 -16.85
CA LEU A 355 26.26 23.51 -17.22
C LEU A 355 25.27 24.19 -18.15
N VAL A 356 25.42 25.51 -18.31
CA VAL A 356 24.79 26.22 -19.43
C VAL A 356 25.34 25.68 -20.76
N TRP A 357 24.49 25.67 -21.79
CA TRP A 357 24.76 25.00 -23.08
C TRP A 357 26.14 25.32 -23.68
N GLU A 358 26.51 26.60 -23.74
CA GLU A 358 27.79 27.03 -24.33
C GLU A 358 29.01 26.50 -23.55
N GLU A 359 28.91 26.40 -22.22
CA GLU A 359 29.97 25.83 -21.40
C GLU A 359 30.02 24.30 -21.54
N ALA A 360 28.85 23.64 -21.54
CA ALA A 360 28.75 22.20 -21.76
C ALA A 360 29.38 21.81 -23.11
N ARG A 361 29.03 22.53 -24.19
CA ARG A 361 29.64 22.34 -25.52
C ARG A 361 31.14 22.51 -25.49
N ARG A 362 31.65 23.60 -24.90
CA ARG A 362 33.10 23.85 -24.82
C ARG A 362 33.85 22.71 -24.11
N VAL A 363 33.26 22.14 -23.07
CA VAL A 363 33.84 21.02 -22.33
C VAL A 363 33.82 19.73 -23.16
N LEU A 364 32.71 19.47 -23.87
CA LEU A 364 32.47 18.21 -24.56
C LEU A 364 33.06 18.15 -25.98
N ASP A 365 33.32 19.28 -26.63
CA ASP A 365 33.70 19.37 -28.05
C ASP A 365 34.90 18.48 -28.42
N ALA A 366 35.93 18.48 -27.57
CA ALA A 366 37.12 17.66 -27.76
C ALA A 366 36.84 16.15 -27.68
N PHE A 367 35.76 15.74 -27.01
CA PHE A 367 35.39 14.34 -26.79
C PHE A 367 34.36 13.82 -27.79
N LEU A 368 33.70 14.72 -28.56
CA LEU A 368 32.75 14.34 -29.60
C LEU A 368 33.38 13.54 -30.74
N HIS A 369 34.71 13.61 -30.89
CA HIS A 369 35.48 12.88 -31.90
C HIS A 369 36.59 12.03 -31.28
N ASP A 370 36.48 11.70 -29.98
CA ASP A 370 37.48 10.90 -29.28
C ASP A 370 37.63 9.53 -29.96
N PRO A 371 38.86 8.99 -30.12
CA PRO A 371 39.05 7.68 -30.73
C PRO A 371 38.36 6.54 -29.96
N SER A 372 38.17 6.68 -28.64
CA SER A 372 37.42 5.73 -27.83
C SER A 372 35.92 5.86 -28.08
N GLN A 373 35.29 4.80 -28.60
CA GLN A 373 33.84 4.74 -28.78
C GLN A 373 33.08 5.05 -27.48
N GLY A 374 33.55 4.50 -26.34
CA GLY A 374 32.88 4.73 -25.05
C GLY A 374 32.90 6.19 -24.60
N ILE A 375 34.02 6.90 -24.79
CA ILE A 375 34.13 8.32 -24.44
C ILE A 375 33.31 9.19 -25.37
N ARG A 376 33.33 8.87 -26.68
CA ARG A 376 32.52 9.58 -27.67
C ARG A 376 31.02 9.40 -27.43
N THR A 377 30.57 8.17 -27.16
CA THR A 377 29.19 7.89 -26.72
C THR A 377 28.83 8.74 -25.52
N LEU A 378 29.67 8.73 -24.47
CA LEU A 378 29.40 9.48 -23.25
C LEU A 378 29.29 10.99 -23.52
N ALA A 379 30.15 11.56 -24.36
CA ALA A 379 30.12 12.97 -24.69
C ALA A 379 28.84 13.35 -25.46
N LEU A 380 28.45 12.55 -26.45
CA LEU A 380 27.23 12.74 -27.23
C LEU A 380 25.98 12.65 -26.34
N CYS A 381 25.88 11.59 -25.52
CA CYS A 381 24.76 11.40 -24.60
C CYS A 381 24.69 12.51 -23.55
N THR A 382 25.82 12.93 -22.98
CA THR A 382 25.88 14.04 -22.00
C THR A 382 25.37 15.34 -22.63
N LEU A 383 25.75 15.63 -23.88
CA LEU A 383 25.31 16.82 -24.57
C LEU A 383 23.79 16.79 -24.84
N ILE A 384 23.25 15.63 -25.24
CA ILE A 384 21.80 15.44 -25.39
C ILE A 384 21.09 15.68 -24.05
N GLN A 385 21.60 15.13 -22.95
CA GLN A 385 21.01 15.30 -21.62
C GLN A 385 21.05 16.74 -21.12
N ALA A 386 22.02 17.57 -21.54
CA ALA A 386 22.08 19.00 -21.19
C ALA A 386 20.81 19.76 -21.65
N VAL A 387 20.20 19.34 -22.75
CA VAL A 387 18.97 19.92 -23.32
C VAL A 387 17.78 19.79 -22.38
N ARG A 388 17.79 18.80 -21.46
CA ARG A 388 16.79 18.66 -20.39
C ARG A 388 16.59 19.97 -19.62
N TYR A 389 17.68 20.72 -19.46
CA TYR A 389 17.73 21.97 -18.70
C TYR A 389 17.81 23.22 -19.59
N GLU A 390 18.33 23.09 -20.81
CA GLU A 390 18.45 24.16 -21.82
C GLU A 390 17.56 23.85 -23.03
N ARG A 391 16.24 23.84 -22.82
CA ARG A 391 15.26 23.28 -23.79
C ARG A 391 15.28 23.95 -25.15
N ASP A 392 15.58 25.25 -25.20
CA ASP A 392 15.62 26.02 -26.45
C ASP A 392 16.81 25.62 -27.35
N ARG A 393 17.73 24.79 -26.84
CA ARG A 393 18.89 24.26 -27.56
C ARG A 393 18.66 22.89 -28.18
N LEU A 394 17.43 22.35 -28.08
CA LEU A 394 17.09 21.08 -28.71
C LEU A 394 17.36 21.04 -30.23
N PRO A 395 17.07 22.08 -31.03
CA PRO A 395 17.40 22.07 -32.46
C PRO A 395 18.91 21.91 -32.72
N GLU A 396 19.76 22.52 -31.90
CA GLU A 396 21.22 22.38 -32.01
C GLU A 396 21.68 20.97 -31.64
N ALA A 397 21.11 20.38 -30.58
CA ALA A 397 21.40 19.01 -30.20
C ALA A 397 21.01 18.02 -31.30
N LEU A 398 19.84 18.19 -31.92
CA LEU A 398 19.39 17.37 -33.05
C LEU A 398 20.31 17.52 -34.26
N ALA A 399 20.82 18.73 -34.53
CA ALA A 399 21.81 18.94 -35.59
C ALA A 399 23.11 18.18 -35.33
N ILE A 400 23.54 18.10 -34.08
CA ILE A 400 24.72 17.30 -33.69
C ILE A 400 24.43 15.81 -33.86
N VAL A 401 23.29 15.30 -33.40
CA VAL A 401 22.91 13.89 -33.61
C VAL A 401 22.90 13.54 -35.10
N ARG A 402 22.36 14.41 -35.96
CA ARG A 402 22.42 14.21 -37.42
C ARG A 402 23.85 14.16 -37.96
N ALA A 403 24.74 15.02 -37.47
CA ALA A 403 26.15 15.00 -37.88
C ALA A 403 26.86 13.69 -37.48
N HIS A 404 26.38 13.01 -36.43
CA HIS A 404 26.91 11.74 -35.92
C HIS A 404 26.06 10.52 -36.32
N MET A 405 25.21 10.62 -37.35
CA MET A 405 24.36 9.50 -37.78
C MET A 405 25.12 8.30 -38.38
N HIS A 406 26.39 8.49 -38.73
CA HIS A 406 27.27 7.46 -39.29
C HIS A 406 28.17 6.80 -38.23
N GLU A 407 27.94 7.09 -36.95
CA GLU A 407 28.61 6.40 -35.85
C GLU A 407 28.24 4.90 -35.82
N PRO A 408 29.10 4.02 -35.26
CA PRO A 408 28.77 2.61 -35.06
C PRO A 408 27.49 2.42 -34.24
N ASP A 409 26.74 1.35 -34.48
CA ASP A 409 25.43 1.09 -33.85
C ASP A 409 25.42 1.24 -32.31
N PRO A 410 26.43 0.79 -31.53
CA PRO A 410 26.43 1.02 -30.08
C PRO A 410 26.46 2.49 -29.67
N VAL A 411 27.12 3.35 -30.45
CA VAL A 411 27.20 4.80 -30.20
C VAL A 411 25.90 5.45 -30.66
N TYR A 412 25.42 5.07 -31.84
CA TYR A 412 24.22 5.61 -32.43
C TYR A 412 22.96 5.26 -31.61
N GLY A 413 22.80 3.99 -31.22
CA GLY A 413 21.71 3.53 -30.36
C GLY A 413 21.67 4.28 -29.02
N ALA A 414 22.81 4.49 -28.39
CA ALA A 414 22.90 5.25 -27.14
C ALA A 414 22.46 6.73 -27.28
N MET A 415 22.69 7.35 -28.45
CA MET A 415 22.15 8.68 -28.74
C MET A 415 20.62 8.66 -28.84
N ILE A 416 20.05 7.66 -29.52
CA ILE A 416 18.60 7.49 -29.63
C ILE A 416 17.98 7.29 -28.25
N ASP A 417 18.58 6.44 -27.40
CA ASP A 417 18.12 6.21 -26.04
C ASP A 417 18.16 7.49 -25.20
N SER A 418 19.25 8.25 -25.33
CA SER A 418 19.38 9.55 -24.64
C SER A 418 18.32 10.56 -25.08
N LEU A 419 17.94 10.56 -26.37
CA LEU A 419 16.82 11.39 -26.86
C LEU A 419 15.50 10.89 -26.27
N ALA A 420 15.26 9.57 -26.23
CA ALA A 420 14.05 8.98 -25.68
C ALA A 420 13.86 9.28 -24.17
N GLU A 421 14.96 9.39 -23.41
CA GLU A 421 14.95 9.75 -21.99
C GLU A 421 14.62 11.24 -21.72
N LEU A 422 14.63 12.10 -22.73
CA LEU A 422 14.32 13.52 -22.55
C LEU A 422 12.85 13.71 -22.10
N PRO A 423 12.55 14.76 -21.30
CA PRO A 423 11.18 15.00 -20.84
C PRO A 423 10.21 15.16 -22.02
N ARG A 424 9.12 14.39 -22.04
CA ARG A 424 8.13 14.39 -23.15
C ARG A 424 7.68 15.78 -23.58
N GLY A 425 7.51 16.71 -22.64
CA GLY A 425 7.08 18.09 -22.92
C GLY A 425 8.13 18.98 -23.60
N ILE A 426 9.32 18.48 -23.90
CA ILE A 426 10.35 19.22 -24.66
C ILE A 426 10.11 19.18 -26.17
N TRP A 427 9.43 18.14 -26.64
CA TRP A 427 9.21 17.91 -28.06
C TRP A 427 8.11 18.82 -28.59
N ARG A 428 8.39 19.48 -29.71
CA ARG A 428 7.47 20.39 -30.42
C ARG A 428 7.35 19.93 -31.86
N ARG A 429 6.30 20.39 -32.55
CA ARG A 429 6.02 20.02 -33.95
C ARG A 429 7.19 20.33 -34.89
N GLU A 430 7.93 21.39 -34.61
CA GLU A 430 9.11 21.80 -35.38
C GLU A 430 10.26 20.77 -35.35
N HIS A 431 10.33 19.92 -34.32
CA HIS A 431 11.36 18.88 -34.18
C HIS A 431 11.03 17.57 -34.91
N LEU A 432 9.80 17.39 -35.38
CA LEU A 432 9.36 16.12 -35.97
C LEU A 432 10.12 15.75 -37.25
N GLY A 433 10.44 16.74 -38.09
CA GLY A 433 11.20 16.49 -39.32
C GLY A 433 12.64 16.06 -39.02
N ASP A 434 13.26 16.62 -37.99
CA ASP A 434 14.59 16.23 -37.54
C ASP A 434 14.59 14.80 -36.97
N LEU A 435 13.56 14.45 -36.19
CA LEU A 435 13.37 13.09 -35.68
C LEU A 435 13.16 12.09 -36.81
N GLU A 436 12.32 12.40 -37.80
CA GLU A 436 12.08 11.53 -38.96
C GLU A 436 13.39 11.22 -39.70
N GLN A 437 14.24 12.24 -39.93
CA GLN A 437 15.55 12.05 -40.57
C GLN A 437 16.47 11.15 -39.75
N ILE A 438 16.51 11.35 -38.43
CA ILE A 438 17.30 10.51 -37.51
C ILE A 438 16.78 9.06 -37.54
N MET A 439 15.47 8.85 -37.39
CA MET A 439 14.87 7.51 -37.42
C MET A 439 15.10 6.81 -38.76
N GLN A 440 14.98 7.52 -39.88
CA GLN A 440 15.25 6.96 -41.20
C GLN A 440 16.73 6.59 -41.38
N GLY A 441 17.64 7.39 -40.80
CA GLY A 441 19.06 7.07 -40.72
C GLY A 441 19.34 5.76 -39.98
N ALA A 442 18.63 5.52 -38.87
CA ALA A 442 18.71 4.29 -38.09
C ALA A 442 18.26 3.06 -38.89
N ILE A 443 17.12 3.17 -39.58
CA ILE A 443 16.51 2.07 -40.35
C ILE A 443 17.38 1.72 -41.57
N ASN A 444 18.03 2.70 -42.17
CA ASN A 444 18.86 2.53 -43.36
C ASN A 444 20.30 2.10 -43.06
N ALA A 445 20.72 2.10 -41.78
CA ALA A 445 22.06 1.68 -41.40
C ALA A 445 22.19 0.15 -41.48
N PHE A 446 23.19 -0.32 -42.24
CA PHE A 446 23.42 -1.75 -42.50
C PHE A 446 23.73 -2.57 -41.23
N ASP A 447 24.26 -1.92 -40.18
CA ASP A 447 24.66 -2.53 -38.91
C ASP A 447 23.66 -2.28 -37.76
N ALA A 448 22.43 -1.82 -38.05
CA ALA A 448 21.44 -1.54 -37.01
C ALA A 448 21.03 -2.83 -36.27
N SER A 449 21.28 -2.88 -34.96
CA SER A 449 20.91 -4.04 -34.14
C SER A 449 19.40 -4.12 -33.93
N SER A 450 18.90 -5.33 -33.63
CA SER A 450 17.49 -5.54 -33.27
C SER A 450 17.06 -4.74 -32.03
N SER A 451 18.00 -4.38 -31.17
CA SER A 451 17.77 -3.53 -30.00
C SER A 451 17.47 -2.09 -30.44
N THR A 452 18.30 -1.50 -31.29
CA THR A 452 18.11 -0.15 -31.85
C THR A 452 16.76 -0.02 -32.56
N ILE A 453 16.38 -1.04 -33.33
CA ILE A 453 15.08 -1.06 -34.03
C ILE A 453 13.90 -1.18 -33.05
N GLY A 454 14.02 -1.99 -32.00
CA GLY A 454 12.97 -2.13 -30.98
C GLY A 454 12.69 -0.85 -30.19
N MET A 455 13.71 -0.03 -29.96
CA MET A 455 13.60 1.23 -29.22
C MET A 455 12.92 2.35 -30.02
N LEU A 456 12.98 2.29 -31.35
CA LEU A 456 12.24 3.22 -32.23
C LEU A 456 10.71 2.98 -32.24
N LEU A 457 10.25 1.82 -31.76
CA LEU A 457 8.84 1.41 -31.79
C LEU A 457 8.09 1.69 -30.48
N HIS A 458 8.79 2.12 -29.43
CA HIS A 458 8.26 2.43 -28.09
C HIS A 458 8.37 3.91 -27.76
#